data_AF-A0A4R1FZ74-F1
#
_entry.id   AF-A0A4R1FZ74-F1
#
_cell.length_a   1.000
_cell.length_b   1.000
_cell.length_c   1.000
_cell.angle_alpha   90.00
_cell.angle_beta   90.00
_cell.angle_gamma   90.00
#
_symmetry.space_group_name_H-M   'P 1'
#
loop_
_entity.id
_entity.type
_entity.pdbx_description
1 polymer ?
#
loop_
_entity_poly.entity_id
_entity_poly.type
_entity_poly.pdbx_seq_one_letter_code
_entity_poly.pdbx_strand_id
1 'polypeptide(L)'
;MNTATTLSIEVTGFAGPARLYELSEPLSGNNHVIVWTQQAFGRQSAEAVIVAARPDGSAVTMTKLPGSYIHPDATHEGALWLAGYEVKEVS
;
A
#
# COMPACT_ATOMS: atom_id res chain seq x y z
N MET A 1 9.40 15.90 -0.61
CA MET A 1 8.98 14.49 -0.58
C MET A 1 7.49 14.47 -0.32
N ASN A 2 6.73 13.66 -1.03
CA ASN A 2 5.30 13.55 -0.80
C ASN A 2 5.07 12.72 0.47
N THR A 3 3.89 12.81 1.07
CA THR A 3 3.53 12.05 2.27
C THR A 3 2.33 11.13 2.03
N ALA A 4 2.35 9.98 2.70
CA ALA A 4 1.24 9.04 2.80
C ALA A 4 0.81 8.95 4.27
N THR A 5 -0.39 9.44 4.58
CA THR A 5 -0.94 9.45 5.94
C THR A 5 -1.75 8.16 6.16
N THR A 6 -1.43 7.41 7.20
CA THR A 6 -2.18 6.19 7.54
C THR A 6 -3.59 6.54 8.03
N LEU A 7 -4.63 6.11 7.32
CA LEU A 7 -6.03 6.32 7.73
C LEU A 7 -6.59 5.13 8.52
N SER A 8 -6.15 3.91 8.21
CA SER A 8 -6.58 2.68 8.89
C SER A 8 -5.51 1.60 8.79
N ILE A 9 -5.37 0.82 9.87
CA ILE A 9 -4.43 -0.32 9.95
C ILE A 9 -5.09 -1.69 9.91
N GLU A 10 -6.43 -1.74 9.82
CA GLU A 10 -7.23 -2.97 9.92
C GLU A 10 -8.02 -3.27 8.64
N VAL A 11 -7.46 -2.97 7.47
CA VAL A 11 -8.15 -3.25 6.20
C VAL A 11 -8.12 -4.76 5.94
N THR A 12 -9.29 -5.38 5.73
CA THR A 12 -9.45 -6.82 5.53
C THR A 12 -9.69 -7.18 4.06
N GLY A 13 -9.59 -8.48 3.71
CA GLY A 13 -9.83 -8.98 2.34
C GLY A 13 -8.58 -9.07 1.46
N PHE A 14 -7.39 -8.85 2.02
CA PHE A 14 -6.11 -8.93 1.34
C PHE A 14 -5.29 -10.15 1.79
N ALA A 15 -4.27 -10.51 1.02
CA ALA A 15 -3.44 -11.71 1.25
C ALA A 15 -2.52 -11.60 2.48
N GLY A 16 -2.49 -10.45 3.16
CA GLY A 16 -1.76 -10.22 4.39
C GLY A 16 -2.11 -8.86 5.00
N PRO A 17 -1.35 -8.38 5.99
CA PRO A 17 -1.64 -7.13 6.69
C PRO A 17 -1.75 -5.96 5.72
N ALA A 18 -2.89 -5.29 5.72
CA ALA A 18 -3.19 -4.20 4.81
C ALA A 18 -3.54 -2.92 5.57
N ARG A 19 -3.10 -1.79 5.00
CA ARG A 19 -3.31 -0.45 5.55
C ARG A 19 -3.85 0.47 4.46
N LEU A 20 -4.74 1.37 4.84
CA LEU A 20 -5.27 2.43 3.97
C LEU A 20 -4.46 3.71 4.20
N TYR A 21 -4.07 4.36 3.11
CA TYR A 21 -3.34 5.62 3.13
C TYR A 21 -4.06 6.69 2.31
N GLU A 22 -4.04 7.91 2.82
CA GLU A 22 -4.29 9.13 2.06
C GLU A 22 -2.96 9.71 1.57
N LEU A 23 -2.88 10.06 0.29
CA LEU A 23 -1.70 10.59 -0.35
C LEU A 23 -1.82 12.12 -0.47
N SER A 24 -0.77 12.83 -0.07
CA SER A 24 -0.66 14.29 -0.26
C SER A 24 -0.68 14.73 -1.73
N GLU A 25 -0.22 13.86 -2.63
CA GLU A 25 -0.28 14.03 -4.08
C GLU A 25 -0.80 12.73 -4.72
N PRO A 26 -1.64 12.77 -5.76
CA PRO A 26 -2.24 11.56 -6.32
C PRO A 26 -1.22 10.62 -6.97
N LEU A 27 -1.25 9.32 -6.64
CA LEU A 27 -0.48 8.29 -7.34
C LEU A 27 -1.28 7.74 -8.52
N SER A 28 -0.82 8.01 -9.74
CA SER A 28 -1.54 7.65 -10.98
C SER A 28 -3.00 8.13 -10.97
N GLY A 29 -3.24 9.34 -10.42
CA GLY A 29 -4.58 9.94 -10.29
C GLY A 29 -5.40 9.49 -9.07
N ASN A 30 -4.83 8.70 -8.15
CA ASN A 30 -5.54 8.20 -6.96
C ASN A 30 -5.03 8.86 -5.68
N ASN A 31 -5.92 9.44 -4.91
CA ASN A 31 -5.58 10.08 -3.62
C ASN A 31 -5.54 9.07 -2.46
N HIS A 32 -6.13 7.90 -2.64
CA HIS A 32 -6.18 6.86 -1.62
C HIS A 32 -5.63 5.57 -2.19
N VAL A 33 -4.83 4.88 -1.38
CA VAL A 33 -4.25 3.59 -1.73
C VAL A 33 -4.33 2.63 -0.57
N ILE A 34 -4.52 1.35 -0.89
CA ILE A 34 -4.28 0.29 0.07
C ILE A 34 -2.91 -0.29 -0.26
N VAL A 35 -2.12 -0.49 0.80
CA VAL A 35 -0.88 -1.24 0.71
C VAL A 35 -1.02 -2.47 1.58
N TRP A 36 -0.72 -3.65 1.03
CA TRP A 36 -0.57 -4.86 1.85
C TRP A 36 0.81 -5.47 1.67
N THR A 37 1.25 -6.18 2.70
CA THR A 37 2.42 -7.05 2.64
C THR A 37 1.96 -8.49 2.76
N GLN A 38 2.63 -9.38 2.04
CA GLN A 38 2.40 -10.82 2.17
C GLN A 38 3.74 -11.54 2.27
N GLN A 39 3.77 -12.60 3.07
CA GLN A 39 4.91 -13.50 3.14
C GLN A 39 4.89 -14.46 1.94
N ALA A 40 6.04 -15.06 1.65
CA ALA A 40 6.12 -16.10 0.64
C ALA A 40 5.27 -17.31 1.06
N PHE A 41 4.48 -17.85 0.13
CA PHE A 41 3.65 -19.03 0.37
C PHE A 41 3.55 -19.89 -0.90
N GLY A 42 4.01 -21.13 -0.82
CA GLY A 42 4.05 -22.03 -1.98
C GLY A 42 4.88 -21.42 -3.12
N ARG A 43 4.23 -21.14 -4.26
CA ARG A 43 4.87 -20.48 -5.42
C ARG A 43 4.81 -18.95 -5.40
N GLN A 44 4.11 -18.37 -4.42
CA GLN A 44 3.99 -16.91 -4.29
C GLN A 44 5.19 -16.36 -3.55
N SER A 45 5.80 -15.31 -4.11
CA SER A 45 6.88 -14.57 -3.46
C SER A 45 6.33 -13.61 -2.40
N ALA A 46 7.18 -13.28 -1.43
CA ALA A 46 6.92 -12.18 -0.52
C ALA A 46 6.90 -10.86 -1.31
N GLU A 47 5.91 -10.01 -1.04
CA GLU A 47 5.75 -8.75 -1.76
C GLU A 47 5.01 -7.71 -0.93
N ALA A 48 5.23 -6.45 -1.29
CA ALA A 48 4.38 -5.33 -0.91
C ALA A 48 3.68 -4.82 -2.16
N VAL A 49 2.37 -4.64 -2.06
CA VAL A 49 1.53 -4.27 -3.21
C VAL A 49 0.70 -3.05 -2.88
N ILE A 50 0.71 -2.09 -3.81
CA ILE A 50 -0.07 -0.86 -3.76
C ILE A 50 -1.21 -0.99 -4.78
N VAL A 51 -2.44 -0.70 -4.37
CA VAL A 51 -3.60 -0.60 -5.26
C VAL A 51 -4.41 0.65 -4.97
N ALA A 52 -5.11 1.15 -5.98
CA ALA A 52 -6.05 2.26 -5.81
C ALA A 52 -7.18 1.89 -4.86
N ALA A 53 -7.53 2.81 -3.97
CA ALA A 53 -8.58 2.62 -2.97
C ALA A 53 -9.58 3.78 -2.95
N ARG A 54 -10.74 3.51 -2.35
CA ARG A 54 -11.69 4.55 -1.92
C ARG A 54 -11.39 4.95 -0.47
N PRO A 55 -11.88 6.11 -0.01
CA PRO A 55 -11.70 6.56 1.38
C PRO A 55 -12.25 5.58 2.43
N ASP A 56 -13.18 4.69 2.06
CA ASP A 56 -13.77 3.68 2.95
C ASP A 56 -12.91 2.41 3.10
N GLY A 57 -11.75 2.34 2.44
CA GLY A 57 -10.87 1.16 2.50
C GLY A 57 -11.25 0.05 1.52
N SER A 58 -12.18 0.29 0.59
CA SER A 58 -12.43 -0.63 -0.53
C SER A 58 -11.43 -0.42 -1.66
N ALA A 59 -10.90 -1.50 -2.24
CA ALA A 59 -10.09 -1.42 -3.46
C ALA A 59 -10.96 -0.99 -4.66
N VAL A 60 -10.43 -0.10 -5.50
CA VAL A 60 -11.05 0.28 -6.78
C VAL A 60 -10.78 -0.80 -7.82
N THR A 61 -9.54 -1.28 -7.87
CA THR A 61 -9.06 -2.34 -8.76
C THR A 61 -7.88 -3.05 -8.09
N MET A 62 -7.62 -4.31 -8.45
CA MET A 62 -6.46 -5.07 -7.96
C MET A 62 -5.21 -4.87 -8.85
N THR A 63 -5.22 -3.85 -9.70
CA THR A 63 -4.07 -3.51 -10.56
C THR A 63 -2.97 -2.88 -9.72
N LYS A 64 -1.77 -3.48 -9.74
CA LYS A 64 -0.61 -2.98 -8.99
C LYS A 64 -0.21 -1.59 -9.49
N LEU A 65 -0.05 -0.66 -8.56
CA LEU A 65 0.46 0.69 -8.82
C LEU A 65 1.99 0.76 -8.66
N PRO A 66 2.65 1.79 -9.22
CA PRO A 66 4.08 2.02 -9.02
C PRO A 66 4.46 2.03 -7.54
N GLY A 67 5.62 1.47 -7.20
CA GLY A 67 6.08 1.26 -5.84
C GLY A 67 5.82 -0.15 -5.30
N SER A 68 4.91 -0.91 -5.91
CA SER A 68 4.76 -2.35 -5.61
C SER A 68 6.04 -3.12 -5.96
N TYR A 69 6.48 -4.04 -5.11
CA TYR A 69 7.74 -4.77 -5.30
C TYR A 69 7.77 -6.13 -4.59
N ILE A 70 8.62 -7.03 -5.11
CA ILE A 70 8.89 -8.35 -4.56
C ILE A 70 10.19 -8.27 -3.76
N HIS A 71 10.14 -8.62 -2.48
CA HIS A 71 11.31 -8.68 -1.60
C HIS A 71 11.00 -9.55 -0.36
N PRO A 72 11.96 -10.32 0.20
CA PRO A 72 11.75 -11.09 1.42
C PRO A 72 11.27 -10.22 2.60
N ASP A 73 11.85 -9.01 2.73
CA ASP A 73 11.54 -8.05 3.78
C ASP A 73 10.63 -6.92 3.28
N ALA A 74 9.66 -7.24 2.42
CA ALA A 74 8.78 -6.23 1.86
C ALA A 74 7.92 -5.56 2.94
N THR A 75 7.97 -4.22 3.01
CA THR A 75 7.22 -3.39 3.95
C THR A 75 6.29 -2.41 3.24
N HIS A 76 5.28 -1.91 3.96
CA HIS A 76 4.39 -0.85 3.47
C HIS A 76 5.17 0.44 3.20
N GLU A 77 6.07 0.80 4.11
CA GLU A 77 6.90 1.99 4.06
C GLU A 77 7.86 1.93 2.87
N GLY A 78 8.46 0.77 2.59
CA GLY A 78 9.32 0.57 1.42
C GLY A 78 8.55 0.74 0.11
N ALA A 79 7.31 0.25 0.03
CA ALA A 79 6.49 0.39 -1.17
C ALA A 79 6.14 1.86 -1.43
N LEU A 80 5.72 2.57 -0.38
CA LEU A 80 5.38 3.99 -0.47
C LEU A 80 6.62 4.85 -0.74
N TRP A 81 7.78 4.50 -0.17
CA TRP A 81 9.06 5.16 -0.47
C TRP A 81 9.45 5.03 -1.94
N LEU A 82 9.33 3.82 -2.52
CA LEU A 82 9.56 3.58 -3.95
C LEU A 82 8.56 4.33 -4.84
N ALA A 83 7.36 4.62 -4.33
CA ALA A 83 6.37 5.47 -4.99
C ALA A 83 6.62 6.98 -4.79
N GLY A 84 7.63 7.39 -4.02
CA GLY A 84 7.98 8.78 -3.76
C GLY A 84 7.34 9.41 -2.51
N TYR A 85 6.83 8.58 -1.60
CA TYR A 85 6.12 9.00 -0.39
C TYR A 85 6.85 8.61 0.89
N GLU A 86 6.79 9.48 1.89
CA GLU A 86 7.15 9.18 3.27
C GLU A 86 5.87 8.87 4.07
N VAL A 87 5.89 7.80 4.86
CA VAL A 87 4.74 7.44 5.71
C VAL A 87 4.69 8.34 6.94
N LYS A 88 3.52 8.90 7.20
CA LYS A 88 3.19 9.59 8.45
C LYS A 88 2.18 8.76 9.23
N GLU A 89 2.56 8.31 10.42
CA GLU A 89 1.61 7.74 11.36
C GLU A 89 0.79 8.85 11.99
N VAL A 90 -0.51 8.59 12.17
CA VAL A 90 -1.36 9.44 13.00
C VAL A 90 -1.21 8.94 14.43
N SER A 91 -0.61 9.76 15.28
CA SER A 91 -0.41 9.55 16.72
C SER A 91 -1.71 9.41 17.50
#